data_AF-A0A956FIT9-F1
#
_entry.id   AF-A0A956FIT9-F1
#
_cell.length_a   1.000
_cell.length_b   1.000
_cell.length_c   1.000
_cell.angle_alpha   90.00
_cell.angle_beta   90.00
_cell.angle_gamma   90.00
#
_symmetry.space_group_name_H-M   'P 1'
#
loop_
_entity.id
_entity.type
_entity.pdbx_description
1 polymer ?
#
loop_
_entity_poly.entity_id
_entity_poly.type
_entity_poly.pdbx_seq_one_letter_code
_entity_poly.pdbx_strand_id
1 'polypeptide(L)'
;MAWRWLERLWRPYRPVAELGQLEAYEGRVEIEGRVEALEDLRDPLSGELCTVLEYRAWPPATTVGMDGGTSHGSRAYQVNARQAVDFVLVDGGVRVLVRTDPGEEVSALHQRLLQRYGVGLRAEAEMVRAGQRLRVAGRVEHRRGGTRTPHRDLPYDAIVRAERIRLV
;
A
#
# COMPACT_ATOMS: atom_id res chain seq x y z
N MET A 1 -11.48 -9.45 30.02
CA MET A 1 -12.02 -9.36 28.65
C MET A 1 -11.17 -8.49 27.68
N ALA A 2 -9.94 -8.09 28.02
CA ALA A 2 -9.06 -7.28 27.15
C ALA A 2 -8.05 -8.11 26.31
N TRP A 3 -7.89 -9.42 26.59
CA TRP A 3 -6.84 -10.26 26.01
C TRP A 3 -7.12 -10.73 24.56
N ARG A 4 -8.39 -10.95 24.21
CA ARG A 4 -8.82 -11.40 22.87
C ARG A 4 -8.54 -10.39 21.74
N TRP A 5 -8.41 -9.10 22.07
CA TRP A 5 -8.07 -8.06 21.10
C TRP A 5 -6.58 -8.08 20.74
N LEU A 6 -5.71 -8.30 21.73
CA LEU A 6 -4.27 -8.47 21.54
C LEU A 6 -3.92 -9.74 20.75
N GLU A 7 -4.62 -10.86 21.00
CA GLU A 7 -4.45 -12.09 20.22
C GLU A 7 -4.77 -11.92 18.73
N ARG A 8 -5.73 -11.06 18.37
CA ARG A 8 -6.06 -10.76 16.96
C ARG A 8 -4.95 -9.98 16.25
N LEU A 9 -4.20 -9.14 16.97
CA LEU A 9 -3.06 -8.39 16.44
C LEU A 9 -1.84 -9.29 16.18
N TRP A 10 -1.67 -10.34 16.98
CA TRP A 10 -0.51 -11.23 16.95
C TRP A 10 -0.66 -12.47 16.06
N ARG A 11 -1.82 -12.70 15.44
CA ARG A 11 -1.96 -13.81 14.49
C ARG A 11 -1.03 -13.59 13.30
N PRO A 12 -0.06 -14.49 13.05
CA PRO A 12 0.81 -14.38 11.88
C PRO A 12 -0.04 -14.47 10.61
N TYR A 13 0.38 -13.75 9.57
CA TYR A 13 -0.21 -13.94 8.25
C TYR A 13 0.09 -15.35 7.77
N ARG A 14 -0.94 -16.05 7.31
CA ARG A 14 -0.74 -17.37 6.69
C ARG A 14 -0.31 -17.15 5.24
N PRO A 15 0.88 -17.61 4.82
CA PRO A 15 1.24 -17.57 3.41
C PRO A 15 0.32 -18.49 2.63
N VAL A 16 -0.19 -18.00 1.52
CA VAL A 16 -1.02 -18.73 0.58
C VAL A 16 -0.25 -18.82 -0.72
N ALA A 17 0.18 -20.03 -1.07
CA ALA A 17 1.04 -20.26 -2.24
C ALA A 17 0.30 -20.02 -3.56
N GLU A 18 -0.99 -20.36 -3.61
CA GLU A 18 -1.83 -20.25 -4.80
C GLU A 18 -3.13 -19.55 -4.42
N LEU A 19 -3.54 -18.55 -5.21
CA LEU A 19 -4.74 -17.76 -4.89
C LEU A 19 -6.02 -18.60 -4.78
N GLY A 20 -6.13 -19.70 -5.53
CA GLY A 20 -7.27 -20.62 -5.47
C GLY A 20 -7.49 -21.26 -4.09
N GLN A 21 -6.46 -21.31 -3.25
CA GLN A 21 -6.59 -21.85 -1.90
C GLN A 21 -7.30 -20.88 -0.94
N LEU A 22 -7.52 -19.62 -1.32
CA LEU A 22 -8.19 -18.62 -0.49
C LEU A 22 -9.63 -18.99 -0.14
N GLU A 23 -10.32 -19.77 -0.97
CA GLU A 23 -11.70 -20.20 -0.72
C GLU A 23 -11.84 -20.95 0.63
N ALA A 24 -10.80 -21.70 0.99
CA ALA A 24 -10.76 -22.51 2.21
C ALA A 24 -10.32 -21.73 3.46
N TYR A 25 -9.90 -20.46 3.33
CA TYR A 25 -9.30 -19.72 4.43
C TYR A 25 -10.16 -18.57 4.95
N GLU A 26 -10.16 -18.43 6.27
CA GLU A 26 -10.70 -17.27 6.98
C GLU A 26 -9.60 -16.61 7.81
N GLY A 27 -9.52 -15.28 7.75
CA GLY A 27 -8.59 -14.50 8.57
C GLY A 27 -7.49 -13.79 7.80
N ARG A 28 -6.30 -13.70 8.39
CA ARG A 28 -5.15 -12.96 7.87
C ARG A 28 -4.31 -13.85 6.95
N VAL A 29 -4.07 -13.39 5.73
CA VAL A 29 -3.38 -14.11 4.67
C VAL A 29 -2.26 -13.25 4.09
N GLU A 30 -1.25 -13.90 3.53
CA GLU A 30 -0.23 -13.29 2.67
C GLU A 30 -0.32 -13.96 1.30
N ILE A 31 -0.64 -13.18 0.27
CA ILE A 31 -0.91 -13.65 -1.10
C ILE A 31 0.01 -12.92 -2.08
N GLU A 32 0.32 -13.55 -3.19
CA GLU A 32 1.11 -12.97 -4.26
C GLU A 32 0.38 -13.15 -5.59
N GLY A 33 0.50 -12.17 -6.50
CA GLY A 33 -0.10 -12.29 -7.82
C GLY A 33 0.34 -11.15 -8.75
N ARG A 34 -0.09 -11.23 -10.01
CA ARG A 34 0.08 -10.16 -10.98
C ARG A 34 -1.01 -9.10 -10.78
N VAL A 35 -0.63 -7.83 -10.79
CA VAL A 35 -1.54 -6.70 -10.64
C VAL A 35 -2.31 -6.45 -11.94
N GLU A 36 -3.61 -6.31 -11.81
CA GLU A 36 -4.50 -5.70 -12.80
C GLU A 36 -5.10 -4.44 -12.18
N ALA A 37 -4.86 -3.29 -12.81
CA ALA A 37 -5.31 -2.00 -12.30
C ALA A 37 -6.81 -1.83 -12.57
N LEU A 38 -7.54 -1.39 -11.55
CA LEU A 38 -8.93 -0.90 -11.70
C LEU A 38 -8.97 0.61 -11.88
N GLU A 39 -8.04 1.28 -11.21
CA GLU A 39 -7.79 2.72 -11.26
C GLU A 39 -6.28 2.95 -11.33
N ASP A 40 -5.89 4.15 -11.77
CA ASP A 40 -4.49 4.55 -11.85
C ASP A 40 -4.19 5.74 -10.94
N LEU A 41 -3.07 5.64 -10.23
CA LEU A 41 -2.35 6.73 -9.61
C LEU A 41 -1.32 7.29 -10.59
N ARG A 42 -0.84 8.51 -10.31
CA ARG A 42 0.29 9.10 -11.01
C ARG A 42 1.43 9.35 -10.04
N ASP A 43 2.62 8.86 -10.36
CA ASP A 43 3.83 9.21 -9.62
C ASP A 43 4.15 10.70 -9.81
N PRO A 44 4.25 11.51 -8.74
CA PRO A 44 4.55 12.93 -8.88
C PRO A 44 5.98 13.22 -9.37
N LEU A 45 6.90 12.26 -9.30
CA LEU A 45 8.29 12.46 -9.73
C LEU A 45 8.49 12.19 -11.22
N SER A 46 8.01 11.06 -11.73
CA SER A 46 8.15 10.67 -13.14
C SER A 46 6.93 11.00 -14.00
N GLY A 47 5.76 11.20 -13.39
CA GLY A 47 4.49 11.35 -14.08
C GLY A 47 3.91 10.04 -14.62
N GLU A 48 4.53 8.88 -14.34
CA GLU A 48 4.06 7.60 -14.83
C GLU A 48 2.82 7.07 -14.07
N LEU A 49 2.07 6.18 -14.73
CA LEU A 49 0.88 5.54 -14.15
C LEU A 49 1.28 4.33 -13.31
N CYS A 50 0.66 4.20 -12.14
CA CYS A 50 0.90 3.11 -11.21
C CYS A 50 -0.35 2.80 -10.37
N THR A 51 -0.34 1.67 -9.67
CA THR A 51 -1.45 1.22 -8.82
C THR A 51 -1.11 1.38 -7.33
N VAL A 52 0.17 1.24 -7.00
CA VAL A 52 0.72 1.41 -5.64
C VAL A 52 1.96 2.28 -5.72
N LEU A 53 2.10 3.20 -4.78
CA LEU A 53 3.19 4.17 -4.71
C LEU A 53 3.72 4.25 -3.27
N GLU A 54 5.00 4.01 -3.10
CA GLU A 54 5.76 4.35 -1.89
C GLU A 54 6.65 5.54 -2.18
N TYR A 55 6.45 6.62 -1.44
CA TYR A 55 7.16 7.88 -1.61
C TYR A 55 8.06 8.15 -0.41
N ARG A 56 9.29 8.57 -0.69
CA ARG A 56 10.28 8.95 0.32
C ARG A 56 10.87 10.31 -0.07
N ALA A 57 10.99 11.20 0.91
CA ALA A 57 11.64 12.48 0.70
C ALA A 57 12.57 12.83 1.86
N TRP A 58 13.65 13.52 1.53
CA TRP A 58 14.66 14.01 2.45
C TRP A 58 14.77 15.52 2.27
N PRO A 59 13.99 16.30 3.04
CA PRO A 59 14.19 17.74 3.12
C PRO A 59 15.63 18.07 3.50
N PRO A 60 16.21 19.16 2.95
CA PRO A 60 17.55 19.57 3.34
C PRO A 60 17.57 19.86 4.84
N ALA A 61 18.63 19.42 5.52
CA ALA A 61 18.89 19.82 6.89
C ALA A 61 19.10 21.34 6.89
N THR A 62 18.07 22.10 7.28
CA THR A 62 18.19 23.54 7.39
C THR A 62 19.20 23.85 8.50
N THR A 63 20.39 24.32 8.16
CA THR A 63 21.13 25.18 9.08
C THR A 63 20.34 26.49 9.16
N VAL A 64 19.47 26.62 10.16
CA VAL A 64 18.90 27.94 10.48
C VAL A 64 20.07 28.77 10.99
N GLY A 65 20.52 29.71 10.16
CA GLY A 65 21.77 30.44 10.36
C GLY A 65 21.79 31.74 9.55
N MET A 66 20.74 32.53 9.64
CA MET A 66 20.83 33.99 9.66
C MET A 66 20.04 34.43 10.90
N ASP A 67 20.69 35.24 11.72
CA ASP A 67 20.35 35.69 13.08
C ASP A 67 20.76 34.73 14.20
N GLY A 68 21.79 35.16 14.95
CA GLY A 68 22.47 34.38 15.98
C GLY A 68 21.52 33.89 17.08
N GLY A 69 21.49 32.56 17.28
CA GLY A 69 20.74 31.96 18.37
C GLY A 69 20.49 30.46 18.15
N THR A 70 21.41 29.63 18.64
CA THR A 70 21.26 28.17 18.82
C THR A 70 21.11 27.32 17.55
N SER A 71 22.26 26.99 16.96
CA SER A 71 22.42 25.86 16.04
C SER A 71 22.23 24.52 16.79
N HIS A 72 20.98 24.10 17.02
CA HIS A 72 20.70 22.70 17.31
C HIS A 72 20.67 21.95 15.97
N GLY A 73 21.64 21.07 15.75
CA GLY A 73 21.84 20.32 14.52
C GLY A 73 20.54 19.68 14.01
N SER A 74 20.06 20.17 12.87
CA SER A 74 18.90 19.62 12.19
C SER A 74 19.25 18.22 11.70
N ARG A 75 18.80 17.18 12.42
CA ARG A 75 18.87 15.80 11.95
C ARG A 75 18.09 15.74 10.63
N ALA A 76 18.76 15.29 9.56
CA ALA A 76 18.07 14.91 8.34
C ALA A 76 16.93 13.96 8.71
N TYR A 77 15.68 14.37 8.50
CA TYR A 77 14.51 13.55 8.76
C TYR A 77 13.90 13.14 7.42
N GLN A 78 13.38 11.92 7.38
CA GLN A 78 12.78 11.34 6.19
C GLN A 78 11.26 11.42 6.30
N VAL A 79 10.61 11.92 5.25
CA VAL A 79 9.17 11.87 5.09
C VAL A 79 8.83 10.63 4.26
N ASN A 80 7.93 9.79 4.77
CA ASN A 80 7.45 8.60 4.08
C ASN A 80 5.94 8.74 3.88
N ALA A 81 5.47 8.43 2.68
CA ALA A 81 4.05 8.33 2.39
C ALA A 81 3.78 7.14 1.49
N ARG A 82 2.57 6.62 1.57
CA ARG A 82 2.12 5.52 0.73
C ARG A 82 0.72 5.80 0.24
N GLN A 83 0.49 5.56 -1.05
CA GLN A 83 -0.80 5.63 -1.69
C GLN A 83 -1.03 4.36 -2.50
N ALA A 84 -2.25 3.86 -2.46
CA ALA A 84 -2.70 2.75 -3.28
C ALA A 84 -4.17 2.98 -3.63
N VAL A 85 -4.57 2.47 -4.77
CA VAL A 85 -5.99 2.31 -5.15
C VAL A 85 -6.36 0.85 -5.08
N ASP A 86 -7.65 0.54 -5.17
CA ASP A 86 -8.10 -0.84 -5.26
C ASP A 86 -7.61 -1.48 -6.57
N PHE A 87 -7.23 -2.75 -6.52
CA PHE A 87 -6.72 -3.49 -7.67
C PHE A 87 -7.02 -4.97 -7.58
N VAL A 88 -6.80 -5.70 -8.67
CA VAL A 88 -7.00 -7.14 -8.71
C VAL A 88 -5.65 -7.84 -8.76
N LEU A 89 -5.48 -8.88 -7.94
CA LEU A 89 -4.42 -9.85 -8.12
C LEU A 89 -4.93 -11.03 -8.94
N VAL A 90 -4.17 -11.35 -9.98
CA VAL A 90 -4.44 -12.46 -10.88
C VAL A 90 -3.29 -13.46 -10.82
N ASP A 91 -3.63 -14.71 -10.57
CA ASP A 91 -2.70 -15.85 -10.63
C ASP A 91 -3.48 -17.13 -10.87
N GLY A 92 -3.02 -17.99 -11.78
CA GLY A 92 -3.69 -19.27 -12.08
C GLY A 92 -5.15 -19.17 -12.54
N GLY A 93 -5.57 -18.03 -13.11
CA GLY A 93 -6.96 -17.78 -13.51
C GLY A 93 -7.89 -17.32 -12.37
N VAL A 94 -7.39 -17.27 -11.14
CA VAL A 94 -8.11 -16.77 -9.97
C VAL A 94 -7.93 -15.26 -9.86
N ARG A 95 -9.00 -14.54 -9.55
CA ARG A 95 -9.06 -13.08 -9.46
C ARG A 95 -9.44 -12.66 -8.05
N VAL A 96 -8.52 -11.98 -7.36
CA VAL A 96 -8.73 -11.51 -5.98
C VAL A 96 -8.77 -9.99 -5.98
N LEU A 97 -9.90 -9.42 -5.58
CA LEU A 97 -9.98 -7.97 -5.36
C LEU A 97 -9.22 -7.62 -4.08
N VAL A 98 -8.24 -6.74 -4.21
CA VAL A 98 -7.50 -6.16 -3.10
C VAL A 98 -8.06 -4.77 -2.83
N ARG A 99 -8.68 -4.63 -1.66
CA ARG A 99 -9.16 -3.35 -1.14
C ARG A 99 -8.08 -2.69 -0.33
N THR A 100 -7.83 -1.42 -0.61
CA THR A 100 -6.81 -0.62 0.06
C THR A 100 -7.48 0.49 0.86
N ASP A 101 -6.89 0.84 2.01
CA ASP A 101 -7.29 2.08 2.67
C ASP A 101 -6.72 3.25 1.84
N PRO A 102 -7.53 4.28 1.53
CA PRO A 102 -7.03 5.45 0.81
C PRO A 102 -5.91 6.06 1.65
N GLY A 103 -4.68 5.93 1.14
CA GLY A 103 -3.48 6.42 1.81
C GLY A 103 -3.39 7.95 1.78
N GLU A 104 -2.20 8.48 2.04
CA GLU A 104 -1.96 9.90 1.85
C GLU A 104 -2.02 10.27 0.37
N GLU A 105 -2.50 11.47 0.05
CA GLU A 105 -2.43 12.02 -1.31
C GLU A 105 -0.99 12.46 -1.61
N VAL A 106 -0.20 11.55 -2.17
CA VAL A 106 1.24 11.69 -2.36
C VAL A 106 1.58 12.86 -3.28
N SER A 107 0.75 13.13 -4.30
CA SER A 107 0.93 14.28 -5.19
C SER A 107 0.83 15.61 -4.43
N ALA A 108 -0.19 15.78 -3.58
CA ALA A 108 -0.35 16.97 -2.76
C ALA A 108 0.79 17.09 -1.74
N LEU A 109 1.24 15.98 -1.14
CA LEU A 109 2.40 15.97 -0.26
C LEU A 109 3.67 16.44 -0.97
N HIS A 110 3.96 15.88 -2.15
CA HIS A 110 5.13 16.24 -2.94
C HIS A 110 5.12 17.73 -3.29
N GLN A 111 3.99 18.26 -3.76
CA GLN A 111 3.85 19.69 -4.08
C GLN A 111 4.12 20.58 -2.86
N ARG A 112 3.59 20.23 -1.68
CA ARG A 112 3.87 20.99 -0.44
C ARG A 112 5.35 20.96 -0.05
N LEU A 113 6.01 19.80 -0.17
CA LEU A 113 7.44 19.70 0.13
C LEU A 113 8.28 20.48 -0.89
N LEU A 114 7.93 20.41 -2.18
CA LEU A 114 8.62 21.13 -3.23
C LEU A 114 8.46 22.65 -3.08
N GLN A 115 7.26 23.13 -2.75
CA GLN A 115 7.01 24.54 -2.46
C GLN A 115 7.84 25.04 -1.27
N ARG A 116 8.03 24.21 -0.25
CA ARG A 116 8.74 24.58 0.98
C ARG A 116 10.26 24.54 0.86
N TYR A 117 10.79 23.52 0.18
CA TYR A 117 12.23 23.24 0.14
C TYR A 117 12.88 23.49 -1.23
N GLY A 118 12.08 23.72 -2.27
CA GLY A 118 12.52 24.02 -3.62
C GLY A 118 13.42 22.92 -4.20
N VAL A 119 14.41 23.34 -4.99
CA VAL A 119 15.38 22.46 -5.66
C VAL A 119 16.27 21.66 -4.71
N GLY A 120 16.30 22.00 -3.41
CA GLY A 120 17.05 21.26 -2.39
C GLY A 120 16.35 19.99 -1.90
N LEU A 121 15.09 19.76 -2.32
CA LEU A 121 14.36 18.56 -1.95
C LEU A 121 14.87 17.35 -2.74
N ARG A 122 15.41 16.35 -2.03
CA ARG A 122 15.59 15.01 -2.60
C ARG A 122 14.34 14.18 -2.36
N ALA A 123 13.83 13.53 -3.40
CA ALA A 123 12.71 12.62 -3.30
C ALA A 123 12.93 11.40 -4.20
N GLU A 124 12.38 10.26 -3.78
CA GLU A 124 12.39 8.99 -4.48
C GLU A 124 11.00 8.36 -4.38
N ALA A 125 10.62 7.61 -5.41
CA ALA A 125 9.37 6.88 -5.47
C ALA A 125 9.62 5.45 -5.95
N GLU A 126 9.07 4.48 -5.24
CA GLU A 126 8.95 3.09 -5.67
C GLU A 126 7.48 2.84 -6.03
N MET A 127 7.22 2.23 -7.17
CA MET A 127 5.84 2.05 -7.67
C MET A 127 5.61 0.66 -8.24
N VAL A 128 4.36 0.21 -8.14
CA VAL A 128 3.89 -0.99 -8.83
C VAL A 128 2.95 -0.59 -9.96
N ARG A 129 3.26 -1.05 -11.17
CA ARG A 129 2.44 -0.86 -12.38
C ARG A 129 1.58 -2.11 -12.65
N ALA A 130 0.52 -1.93 -13.43
CA ALA A 130 -0.23 -3.05 -13.97
C ALA A 130 0.70 -4.06 -14.69
N GLY A 131 0.44 -5.35 -14.49
CA GLY A 131 1.25 -6.44 -15.03
C GLY A 131 2.45 -6.88 -14.17
N GLN A 132 2.85 -6.08 -13.18
CA GLN A 132 3.91 -6.48 -12.23
C GLN A 132 3.37 -7.39 -11.13
N ARG A 133 4.27 -8.13 -10.46
CA ARG A 133 3.90 -8.95 -9.30
C ARG A 133 4.10 -8.17 -8.01
N LEU A 134 3.20 -8.39 -7.05
CA LEU A 134 3.34 -7.87 -5.70
C LEU A 134 2.81 -8.88 -4.69
N ARG A 135 3.19 -8.68 -3.43
CA ARG A 135 2.72 -9.46 -2.29
C ARG A 135 1.83 -8.60 -1.39
N VAL A 136 0.65 -9.11 -1.06
CA VAL A 136 -0.32 -8.46 -0.16
C VAL A 136 -0.48 -9.31 1.08
N ALA A 137 -0.26 -8.70 2.23
CA ALA A 137 -0.67 -9.24 3.51
C ALA A 137 -1.93 -8.49 3.95
N GLY A 138 -2.99 -9.21 4.28
CA GLY A 138 -4.30 -8.62 4.52
C GLY A 138 -5.29 -9.59 5.13
N ARG A 139 -6.55 -9.18 5.21
CA ARG A 139 -7.63 -9.98 5.77
C ARG A 139 -8.67 -10.32 4.70
N VAL A 140 -9.05 -11.59 4.62
CA VAL A 140 -10.15 -12.04 3.76
C VAL A 140 -11.47 -11.47 4.29
N GLU A 141 -12.15 -10.66 3.48
CA GLU A 141 -13.48 -10.10 3.79
C GLU A 141 -14.59 -10.95 3.20
N HIS A 142 -14.39 -11.45 1.98
CA HIS A 142 -15.40 -12.19 1.22
C HIS A 142 -14.77 -13.30 0.38
N ARG A 143 -15.56 -14.35 0.15
CA ARG A 143 -15.27 -15.47 -0.75
C ARG A 143 -16.52 -15.85 -1.52
N ARG A 144 -16.35 -16.27 -2.77
CA ARG A 144 -17.43 -16.92 -3.53
C ARG A 144 -17.86 -18.21 -2.81
N GLY A 145 -19.17 -18.46 -2.70
CA GLY A 145 -19.72 -19.69 -2.09
C GLY A 145 -19.74 -19.79 -0.56
N GLY A 146 -19.39 -18.72 0.18
CA GLY A 146 -19.42 -18.73 1.65
C GLY A 146 -20.84 -18.67 2.26
N THR A 147 -21.05 -19.34 3.40
CA THR A 147 -22.32 -19.43 4.17
C THR A 147 -22.91 -18.10 4.66
N ARG A 148 -22.24 -16.97 4.42
CA ARG A 148 -22.53 -15.69 5.08
C ARG A 148 -22.98 -14.54 4.18
N THR A 149 -23.33 -14.76 2.90
CA THR A 149 -23.95 -13.64 2.13
C THR A 149 -24.71 -14.06 0.87
N PRO A 150 -25.87 -13.43 0.56
CA PRO A 150 -26.70 -13.68 -0.61
C PRO A 150 -26.33 -12.74 -1.79
N HIS A 151 -25.03 -12.50 -2.02
CA HIS A 151 -24.58 -11.60 -3.08
C HIS A 151 -24.31 -12.35 -4.38
N ARG A 152 -25.03 -11.90 -5.43
CA ARG A 152 -24.81 -12.17 -6.86
C ARG A 152 -23.33 -12.19 -7.24
N ASP A 153 -23.03 -13.01 -8.23
CA ASP A 153 -21.77 -13.16 -8.97
C ASP A 153 -20.95 -11.85 -9.10
N LEU A 154 -20.13 -11.55 -8.10
CA LEU A 154 -19.02 -10.63 -8.30
C LEU A 154 -17.99 -11.34 -9.18
N PRO A 155 -17.29 -10.64 -10.10
CA PRO A 155 -16.31 -11.25 -11.00
C PRO A 155 -14.99 -11.63 -10.31
N TYR A 156 -15.00 -11.71 -8.97
CA TYR A 156 -13.84 -11.97 -8.12
C TYR A 156 -14.11 -13.20 -7.26
N ASP A 157 -13.12 -14.06 -7.13
CA ASP A 157 -13.20 -15.29 -6.34
C ASP A 157 -13.09 -14.98 -4.84
N ALA A 158 -12.35 -13.92 -4.49
CA ALA A 158 -12.21 -13.43 -3.12
C ALA A 158 -12.00 -11.91 -3.06
N ILE A 159 -12.27 -11.34 -1.88
CA ILE A 159 -11.95 -9.95 -1.54
C ILE A 159 -11.04 -9.95 -0.32
N VAL A 160 -9.89 -9.29 -0.43
CA VAL A 160 -8.90 -9.14 0.64
C VAL A 160 -8.70 -7.65 0.93
N ARG A 161 -8.90 -7.24 2.18
CA ARG A 161 -8.49 -5.91 2.64
C ARG A 161 -7.01 -5.92 2.98
N ALA A 162 -6.22 -5.14 2.25
CA ALA A 162 -4.78 -5.05 2.43
C ALA A 162 -4.44 -4.34 3.74
N GLU A 163 -3.53 -4.96 4.51
CA GLU A 163 -2.90 -4.34 5.69
C GLU A 163 -1.46 -3.93 5.36
N ARG A 164 -0.80 -4.67 4.46
CA ARG A 164 0.56 -4.41 3.99
C ARG A 164 0.71 -4.85 2.53
N ILE A 165 1.39 -4.05 1.73
CA ILE A 165 1.77 -4.38 0.35
C ILE A 165 3.30 -4.37 0.30
N ARG A 166 3.90 -5.30 -0.43
CA ARG A 166 5.34 -5.38 -0.68
C ARG A 166 5.57 -5.68 -2.16
N LEU A 167 6.55 -5.01 -2.74
CA LEU A 167 7.08 -5.39 -4.04
C LEU A 167 7.83 -6.73 -3.93
N VAL A 168 7.80 -7.54 -4.98
CA VAL A 168 8.47 -8.86 -5.08
C VAL A 168 9.67 -8.75 -6.01
#